data_AF-A0A352LX62-F1
#
_entry.id   AF-A0A352LX62-F1
#
_cell.length_a   1.000
_cell.length_b   1.000
_cell.length_c   1.000
_cell.angle_alpha   90.00
_cell.angle_beta   90.00
_cell.angle_gamma   90.00
#
_symmetry.space_group_name_H-M   'P 1'
#
loop_
_entity.id
_entity.type
_entity.pdbx_description
1 polymer ?
#
loop_
_entity_poly.entity_id
_entity_poly.type
_entity_poly.pdbx_seq_one_letter_code
_entity_poly.pdbx_strand_id
1 'polypeptide(L)'
;MLSSTNFSLLLSRLKYAQTVQANNRRILHDTQVIQLNYARQKTLVEDAQKKLEVQKKTLAGLREEKDNLLLQTKNSEAVYEKQLESARLELAAIQTALATGIREGPVKAGDPIALVGNTGYPSCSTGKHLHFEVRLNDTWVNAELYLKKISDKWGLNIGSGNWNWPISGDIEITQRYGKTPYSYRYIYSGGTHTGIDMVSNQDVIKAVADGILYSSTQKCGSSDLKIKYIDHGSGLKTFFLHVQ
;
A
#
# COMPACT_ATOMS: atom_id res chain seq x y z
N MET A 1 33.36 -93.78 -25.83
CA MET A 1 32.49 -93.80 -24.63
C MET A 1 32.67 -92.48 -23.91
N LEU A 2 31.63 -91.64 -23.85
CA LEU A 2 31.61 -90.50 -22.95
C LEU A 2 31.20 -91.02 -21.58
N SER A 3 32.15 -91.16 -20.65
CA SER A 3 31.83 -91.53 -19.26
C SER A 3 30.95 -90.44 -18.63
N SER A 4 30.04 -90.83 -17.74
CA SER A 4 29.13 -89.92 -17.02
C SER A 4 29.88 -88.78 -16.32
N THR A 5 31.12 -89.03 -15.91
CA THR A 5 32.06 -88.07 -15.34
C THR A 5 32.49 -86.96 -16.31
N ASN A 6 32.71 -87.25 -17.60
CA ASN A 6 33.15 -86.26 -18.59
C ASN A 6 32.01 -85.36 -19.09
N PHE A 7 30.79 -85.91 -19.23
CA PHE A 7 29.61 -85.10 -19.58
C PHE A 7 29.19 -84.19 -18.42
N SER A 8 29.21 -84.70 -17.18
CA SER A 8 28.96 -83.90 -15.97
C SER A 8 30.00 -82.78 -15.80
N LEU A 9 31.28 -83.04 -16.11
CA LEU A 9 32.33 -82.03 -16.10
C LEU A 9 32.13 -80.95 -17.19
N LEU A 10 31.69 -81.33 -18.39
CA LEU A 10 31.40 -80.37 -19.45
C LEU A 10 30.17 -79.51 -19.12
N LEU A 11 29.10 -80.13 -18.62
CA LEU A 11 27.86 -79.45 -18.23
C LEU A 11 28.10 -78.47 -17.07
N SER A 12 28.90 -78.86 -16.07
CA SER A 12 29.29 -77.97 -14.98
C SER A 12 30.13 -76.80 -15.46
N ARG A 13 31.07 -77.00 -16.40
CA ARG A 13 31.85 -75.91 -17.02
C ARG A 13 30.99 -74.95 -17.86
N LEU A 14 30.01 -75.46 -18.62
CA LEU A 14 29.08 -74.63 -19.38
C LEU A 14 28.17 -73.81 -18.46
N LYS A 15 27.61 -74.44 -17.41
CA LYS A 15 26.79 -73.75 -16.40
C LYS A 15 27.61 -72.70 -15.64
N TYR A 16 28.87 -73.01 -15.34
CA TYR A 16 29.82 -72.06 -14.75
C TYR A 16 30.07 -70.87 -15.68
N ALA A 17 30.39 -71.10 -16.96
CA ALA A 17 30.63 -70.04 -17.93
C ALA A 17 29.39 -69.15 -18.14
N GLN A 18 28.18 -69.73 -18.20
CA GLN A 18 26.93 -68.98 -18.27
C GLN A 18 26.69 -68.14 -17.00
N THR A 19 26.99 -68.69 -15.81
CA THR A 19 26.87 -67.97 -14.54
C THR A 19 27.84 -66.79 -14.48
N VAL A 20 29.09 -66.99 -14.91
CA VAL A 20 30.10 -65.92 -15.00
C VAL A 20 29.66 -64.85 -16.00
N GLN A 21 29.13 -65.24 -17.16
CA GLN A 21 28.65 -64.28 -18.16
C GLN A 21 27.43 -63.47 -17.67
N ALA A 22 26.48 -64.12 -16.99
CA ALA A 22 25.33 -63.45 -16.39
C ALA A 22 25.76 -62.49 -15.27
N ASN A 23 26.70 -62.90 -14.42
CA ASN A 23 27.27 -62.04 -13.38
C ASN A 23 28.01 -60.83 -13.99
N ASN A 24 28.81 -61.03 -15.05
CA ASN A 24 29.50 -59.93 -15.73
C ASN A 24 28.51 -58.92 -16.32
N ARG A 25 27.41 -59.38 -16.94
CA ARG A 25 26.35 -58.49 -17.45
C ARG A 25 25.66 -57.73 -16.32
N ARG A 26 25.39 -58.38 -15.19
CA ARG A 26 24.81 -57.75 -14.00
C ARG A 26 25.74 -56.68 -13.43
N ILE A 27 27.02 -56.99 -13.26
CA ILE A 27 28.03 -56.03 -12.77
C ILE A 27 28.13 -54.82 -13.70
N LEU A 28 28.11 -55.02 -15.02
CA LEU A 28 28.12 -53.92 -16.00
C LEU A 28 26.88 -53.04 -15.89
N HIS A 29 25.70 -53.65 -15.78
CA HIS A 29 24.44 -52.92 -15.60
C HIS A 29 24.43 -52.14 -14.27
N ASP A 30 24.82 -52.78 -13.16
CA ASP A 30 24.90 -52.14 -11.85
C ASP A 30 25.92 -50.99 -11.85
N THR A 31 27.03 -51.14 -12.57
CA THR A 31 28.02 -50.07 -12.78
C THR A 31 27.42 -48.90 -13.57
N GLN A 32 26.65 -49.16 -14.63
CA GLN A 32 25.97 -48.11 -15.41
C GLN A 32 24.95 -47.35 -14.55
N VAL A 33 24.16 -48.06 -13.74
CA VAL A 33 23.20 -47.43 -12.81
C VAL A 33 23.92 -46.57 -11.78
N ILE A 34 25.03 -47.04 -11.22
CA ILE A 34 25.86 -46.26 -10.28
C ILE A 34 26.41 -45.01 -10.96
N GLN A 35 26.91 -45.12 -12.19
CA GLN A 35 27.41 -43.96 -12.95
C GLN A 35 26.31 -42.93 -13.24
N LEU A 36 25.12 -43.38 -13.63
CA LEU A 36 23.97 -42.50 -13.89
C LEU A 36 23.49 -41.81 -12.60
N ASN A 37 23.41 -42.55 -11.50
CA ASN A 37 23.04 -42.01 -10.19
C ASN A 37 24.08 -41.00 -9.69
N TYR A 38 25.37 -41.32 -9.83
CA TYR A 38 26.46 -40.41 -9.48
C TYR A 38 26.43 -39.14 -10.33
N ALA A 39 26.20 -39.25 -11.64
CA ALA A 39 26.07 -38.10 -12.54
C ALA A 39 24.87 -37.21 -12.14
N ARG A 40 23.71 -37.82 -11.87
CA ARG A 40 22.52 -37.09 -11.38
C ARG A 40 22.79 -36.41 -10.04
N GLN A 41 23.44 -37.10 -9.11
CA GLN A 41 23.78 -36.55 -7.80
C GLN A 41 24.75 -35.38 -7.93
N LYS A 42 25.74 -35.47 -8.83
CA LYS A 42 26.66 -34.37 -9.15
C LYS A 42 25.93 -33.16 -9.68
N THR A 43 25.02 -33.32 -10.64
CA THR A 43 24.20 -32.21 -11.16
C THR A 43 23.33 -31.58 -10.08
N LEU A 44 22.70 -32.39 -9.22
CA LEU A 44 21.89 -31.87 -8.10
C LEU A 44 22.74 -31.06 -7.11
N VAL A 45 23.97 -31.49 -6.82
CA VAL A 45 24.90 -30.75 -5.95
C VAL A 45 25.33 -29.44 -6.61
N GLU A 46 25.66 -29.44 -7.89
CA GLU A 46 26.03 -28.23 -8.64
C GLU A 46 24.86 -27.22 -8.69
N ASP A 47 23.63 -27.69 -8.93
CA ASP A 47 22.44 -26.83 -8.92
C ASP A 47 22.11 -26.32 -7.52
N ALA A 48 22.27 -27.14 -6.48
CA ALA A 48 22.10 -26.72 -5.10
C ALA A 48 23.16 -25.66 -4.71
N GLN A 49 24.41 -25.82 -5.16
CA GLN A 49 25.47 -24.82 -4.95
C GLN A 49 25.15 -23.50 -5.67
N LYS A 50 24.71 -23.55 -6.94
CA LYS A 50 24.29 -22.33 -7.66
C LYS A 50 23.12 -21.63 -6.97
N LYS A 51 22.10 -22.39 -6.54
CA LYS A 51 20.96 -21.84 -5.78
C LYS A 51 21.41 -21.22 -4.46
N LEU A 52 22.32 -21.88 -3.74
CA LEU A 52 22.88 -21.37 -2.50
C LEU A 52 23.65 -20.06 -2.71
N GLU A 53 24.46 -19.94 -3.77
CA GLU A 53 25.18 -18.71 -4.08
C GLU A 53 24.24 -17.56 -4.48
N VAL A 54 23.19 -17.85 -5.25
CA VAL A 54 22.13 -16.87 -5.55
C VAL A 54 21.43 -16.44 -4.27
N GLN A 55 21.03 -17.38 -3.41
CA GLN A 55 20.37 -17.09 -2.14
C GLN A 55 21.25 -16.29 -1.19
N LYS A 56 22.56 -16.56 -1.13
CA LYS A 56 23.53 -15.77 -0.36
C LYS A 56 23.61 -14.33 -0.88
N LYS A 57 23.64 -14.14 -2.20
CA LYS A 57 23.66 -12.81 -2.82
C LYS A 57 22.36 -12.05 -2.56
N THR A 58 21.21 -12.70 -2.67
CA THR A 58 19.90 -12.13 -2.31
C THR A 58 19.83 -11.78 -0.83
N LEU A 59 20.31 -12.66 0.05
CA LEU A 59 20.35 -12.41 1.49
C LEU A 59 21.29 -11.24 1.84
N ALA A 60 22.42 -11.11 1.15
CA ALA A 60 23.32 -9.97 1.32
C ALA A 60 22.65 -8.66 0.89
N GLY A 61 21.98 -8.64 -0.28
CA GLY A 61 21.20 -7.48 -0.74
C GLY A 61 20.05 -7.12 0.21
N LEU A 62 19.29 -8.10 0.69
CA LEU A 62 18.22 -7.88 1.68
C LEU A 62 18.75 -7.36 3.02
N ARG A 63 19.96 -7.79 3.43
CA ARG A 63 20.61 -7.26 4.64
C ARG A 63 21.05 -5.82 4.44
N GLU A 64 21.63 -5.49 3.29
CA GLU A 64 22.01 -4.12 2.95
C GLU A 64 20.79 -3.19 2.85
N GLU A 65 19.71 -3.64 2.21
CA GLU A 65 18.42 -2.92 2.16
C GLU A 65 17.84 -2.73 3.57
N LYS A 66 17.86 -3.77 4.40
CA LYS A 66 17.42 -3.70 5.80
C LYS A 66 18.30 -2.75 6.61
N ASP A 67 19.62 -2.77 6.44
CA ASP A 67 20.54 -1.91 7.19
C ASP A 67 20.43 -0.45 6.74
N ASN A 68 20.22 -0.20 5.44
CA ASN A 68 19.88 1.11 4.89
C ASN A 68 18.52 1.61 5.40
N LEU A 69 17.53 0.71 5.48
CA LEU A 69 16.22 1.01 6.06
C LEU A 69 16.36 1.31 7.56
N LEU A 70 17.17 0.56 8.31
CA LEU A 70 17.44 0.79 9.73
C LEU A 70 18.19 2.11 9.98
N LEU A 71 19.08 2.52 9.07
CA LEU A 71 19.75 3.83 9.08
C LEU A 71 18.77 4.97 8.78
N GLN A 72 17.90 4.80 7.77
CA GLN A 72 16.88 5.79 7.41
C GLN A 72 15.77 5.91 8.48
N THR A 73 15.43 4.80 9.13
CA THR A 73 14.38 4.73 10.17
C THR A 73 14.92 4.91 11.59
N LYS A 74 16.23 5.12 11.77
CA LYS A 74 16.92 5.32 13.05
C LYS A 74 16.39 4.43 14.20
N ASN A 75 16.17 3.13 13.94
CA ASN A 75 15.74 2.17 14.97
C ASN A 75 14.42 2.53 15.68
N SER A 76 13.48 3.17 15.00
CA SER A 76 12.25 3.68 15.64
C SER A 76 11.08 2.68 15.62
N GLU A 77 11.31 1.49 16.17
CA GLU A 77 10.24 0.49 16.44
C GLU A 77 9.11 1.10 17.28
N ALA A 78 9.45 1.93 18.27
CA ALA A 78 8.51 2.70 19.07
C ALA A 78 7.69 3.73 18.25
N VAL A 79 8.20 4.22 17.11
CA VAL A 79 7.43 5.11 16.22
C VAL A 79 6.46 4.30 15.37
N TYR A 80 6.84 3.10 14.93
CA TYR A 80 5.91 2.21 14.22
C TYR A 80 4.81 1.68 15.13
N GLU A 81 5.12 1.29 16.36
CA GLU A 81 4.09 0.89 17.34
C GLU A 81 3.18 2.05 17.69
N LYS A 82 3.74 3.27 17.85
CA LYS A 82 2.95 4.48 18.07
C LYS A 82 2.12 4.88 16.84
N GLN A 83 2.61 4.67 15.63
CA GLN A 83 1.88 4.90 14.38
C GLN A 83 0.82 3.84 14.11
N LEU A 84 1.08 2.58 14.48
CA LEU A 84 0.11 1.48 14.35
C LEU A 84 -1.01 1.64 15.39
N GLU A 85 -0.69 2.08 16.60
CA GLU A 85 -1.68 2.41 17.63
C GLU A 85 -2.43 3.69 17.27
N SER A 86 -1.77 4.73 16.75
CA SER A 86 -2.43 5.93 16.21
C SER A 86 -3.34 5.57 15.04
N ALA A 87 -2.89 4.73 14.11
CA ALA A 87 -3.69 4.30 12.96
C ALA A 87 -4.85 3.38 13.37
N ARG A 88 -4.73 2.57 14.43
CA ARG A 88 -5.82 1.77 14.99
C ARG A 88 -6.83 2.62 15.77
N LEU A 89 -6.36 3.58 16.56
CA LEU A 89 -7.21 4.54 17.25
C LEU A 89 -7.88 5.49 16.27
N GLU A 90 -7.22 5.86 15.17
CA GLU A 90 -7.80 6.63 14.07
C GLU A 90 -8.74 5.79 13.21
N LEU A 91 -8.47 4.51 12.94
CA LEU A 91 -9.42 3.61 12.28
C LEU A 91 -10.68 3.44 13.16
N ALA A 92 -10.51 3.30 14.47
CA ALA A 92 -11.61 3.27 15.43
C ALA A 92 -12.34 4.62 15.48
N ALA A 93 -11.64 5.75 15.43
CA ALA A 93 -12.24 7.09 15.40
C ALA A 93 -12.94 7.40 14.06
N ILE A 94 -12.44 6.89 12.93
CA ILE A 94 -13.06 6.99 11.60
C ILE A 94 -14.28 6.06 11.50
N GLN A 95 -14.20 4.84 12.07
CA GLN A 95 -15.36 3.95 12.21
C GLN A 95 -16.41 4.54 13.16
N THR A 96 -15.99 5.29 14.18
CA THR A 96 -16.91 6.02 15.07
C THR A 96 -17.44 7.29 14.39
N ALA A 97 -16.65 8.01 13.57
CA ALA A 97 -17.08 9.20 12.82
C ALA A 97 -18.08 8.89 11.70
N LEU A 98 -17.94 7.72 11.06
CA LEU A 98 -18.95 7.18 10.15
C LEU A 98 -20.23 6.76 10.89
N ALA A 99 -20.18 6.55 12.21
CA ALA A 99 -21.35 6.31 13.06
C ALA A 99 -21.92 7.58 13.74
N THR A 100 -21.13 8.66 13.89
CA THR A 100 -21.52 9.91 14.59
C THR A 100 -21.87 11.08 13.67
N GLY A 101 -21.71 10.93 12.35
CA GLY A 101 -22.15 11.93 11.39
C GLY A 101 -23.63 12.23 11.57
N ILE A 102 -23.96 13.40 12.11
CA ILE A 102 -25.35 13.84 12.24
C ILE A 102 -25.82 14.17 10.83
N ARG A 103 -26.73 13.36 10.30
CA ARG A 103 -27.36 13.58 9.01
C ARG A 103 -28.16 14.88 9.06
N GLU A 104 -27.77 15.86 8.25
CA GLU A 104 -28.49 17.13 8.14
C GLU A 104 -29.59 17.06 7.07
N GLY A 105 -29.31 16.36 5.96
CA GLY A 105 -30.29 16.15 4.90
C GLY A 105 -29.71 16.21 3.50
N PRO A 106 -30.57 16.11 2.47
CA PRO A 106 -30.13 16.24 1.09
C PRO A 106 -29.72 17.68 0.78
N VAL A 107 -28.68 17.84 -0.04
CA VAL A 107 -28.20 19.12 -0.56
C VAL A 107 -27.99 19.02 -2.07
N LYS A 108 -28.12 20.16 -2.75
CA LYS A 108 -27.84 20.34 -4.18
C LYS A 108 -26.53 21.07 -4.39
N ALA A 109 -25.92 20.81 -5.54
CA ALA A 109 -24.74 21.55 -5.96
C ALA A 109 -24.99 23.07 -5.90
N GLY A 110 -24.14 23.80 -5.18
CA GLY A 110 -24.25 25.24 -4.96
C GLY A 110 -24.95 25.65 -3.66
N ASP A 111 -25.61 24.73 -2.96
CA ASP A 111 -26.26 25.04 -1.68
C ASP A 111 -25.22 25.45 -0.63
N PRO A 112 -25.47 26.48 0.19
CA PRO A 112 -24.59 26.83 1.29
C PRO A 112 -24.66 25.76 2.39
N ILE A 113 -23.50 25.24 2.80
CA ILE A 113 -23.43 24.12 3.78
C ILE A 113 -22.69 24.49 5.06
N ALA A 114 -21.83 25.50 5.03
CA ALA A 114 -21.04 25.94 6.17
C ALA A 114 -20.36 27.29 5.91
N LEU A 115 -19.67 27.80 6.93
CA LEU A 115 -18.74 28.92 6.80
C LEU A 115 -17.30 28.44 7.03
N VAL A 116 -16.36 29.02 6.30
CA VAL A 116 -14.93 28.84 6.53
C VAL A 116 -14.59 29.33 7.93
N GLY A 117 -13.93 28.47 8.69
CA GLY A 117 -13.55 28.74 10.07
C GLY A 117 -12.07 28.50 10.31
N ASN A 118 -11.75 28.28 11.58
CA ASN A 118 -10.43 27.92 12.06
C ASN A 118 -10.55 26.86 13.16
N THR A 119 -11.54 25.97 13.05
CA THR A 119 -11.73 24.91 14.06
C THR A 119 -10.59 23.91 13.98
N GLY A 120 -10.20 23.33 15.12
CA GLY A 120 -8.96 22.58 15.26
C GLY A 120 -7.73 23.43 15.60
N TYR A 121 -7.81 24.77 15.62
CA TYR A 121 -6.73 25.62 16.14
C TYR A 121 -6.55 25.44 17.67
N PRO A 122 -5.30 25.43 18.20
CA PRO A 122 -4.02 25.55 17.48
C PRO A 122 -3.43 24.21 17.02
N SER A 123 -4.10 23.09 17.32
CA SER A 123 -3.54 21.75 17.16
C SER A 123 -3.42 21.29 15.71
N CYS A 124 -4.42 21.60 14.90
CA CYS A 124 -4.59 21.07 13.53
C CYS A 124 -4.92 22.14 12.50
N SER A 125 -5.00 23.40 12.91
CA SER A 125 -5.11 24.55 12.03
C SER A 125 -4.22 25.66 12.56
N THR A 126 -3.62 26.42 11.66
CA THR A 126 -2.78 27.59 11.98
C THR A 126 -3.44 28.92 11.61
N GLY A 127 -4.57 28.88 10.90
CA GLY A 127 -5.27 30.07 10.43
C GLY A 127 -6.59 29.74 9.73
N LYS A 128 -7.39 30.75 9.45
CA LYS A 128 -8.69 30.59 8.78
C LYS A 128 -8.49 30.12 7.34
N HIS A 129 -8.91 28.90 7.03
CA HIS A 129 -8.86 28.31 5.69
C HIS A 129 -9.85 27.16 5.57
N LEU A 130 -10.17 26.78 4.33
CA LEU A 130 -10.90 25.55 4.03
C LEU A 130 -9.90 24.47 3.62
N HIS A 131 -9.95 23.34 4.32
CA HIS A 131 -9.31 22.11 3.86
C HIS A 131 -10.37 21.22 3.20
N PHE A 132 -10.24 21.01 1.88
CA PHE A 132 -11.20 20.26 1.07
C PHE A 132 -10.62 18.93 0.59
N GLU A 133 -11.30 17.83 0.91
CA GLU A 133 -10.89 16.49 0.48
C GLU A 133 -11.94 15.84 -0.43
N VAL A 134 -11.47 14.99 -1.34
CA VAL A 134 -12.31 14.02 -2.05
C VAL A 134 -11.85 12.62 -1.66
N ARG A 135 -12.80 11.76 -1.32
CA ARG A 135 -12.53 10.35 -1.00
C ARG A 135 -13.35 9.45 -1.91
N LEU A 136 -12.70 8.42 -2.46
CA LEU A 136 -13.34 7.37 -3.25
C LEU A 136 -13.07 6.03 -2.56
N ASN A 137 -14.13 5.33 -2.17
CA ASN A 137 -14.04 4.09 -1.38
C ASN A 137 -13.15 4.30 -0.14
N ASP A 138 -13.37 5.41 0.56
CA ASP A 138 -12.62 5.86 1.74
C ASP A 138 -11.11 6.08 1.54
N THR A 139 -10.63 6.10 0.29
CA THR A 139 -9.25 6.47 -0.08
C THR A 139 -9.20 7.92 -0.54
N TRP A 140 -8.23 8.70 -0.03
CA TRP A 140 -8.01 10.08 -0.48
C TRP A 140 -7.56 10.12 -1.94
N VAL A 141 -8.18 11.02 -2.71
CA VAL A 141 -7.82 11.26 -4.11
C VAL A 141 -7.63 12.75 -4.35
N ASN A 142 -6.86 13.09 -5.39
CA ASN A 142 -6.61 14.48 -5.74
C ASN A 142 -7.91 15.19 -6.14
N ALA A 143 -8.35 16.14 -5.31
CA ALA A 143 -9.55 16.93 -5.52
C ALA A 143 -9.51 17.81 -6.79
N GLU A 144 -8.31 18.20 -7.26
CA GLU A 144 -8.15 19.00 -8.50
C GLU A 144 -8.68 18.26 -9.74
N LEU A 145 -8.79 16.92 -9.69
CA LEU A 145 -9.35 16.12 -10.78
C LEU A 145 -10.86 16.30 -10.95
N TYR A 146 -11.54 16.80 -9.92
CA TYR A 146 -13.00 16.95 -9.90
C TYR A 146 -13.44 18.41 -10.07
N LEU A 147 -12.61 19.36 -9.64
CA LEU A 147 -12.91 20.79 -9.65
C LEU A 147 -12.66 21.41 -11.03
N LYS A 148 -13.51 22.37 -11.41
CA LYS A 148 -13.39 23.17 -12.65
C LYS A 148 -12.04 23.87 -12.72
N LYS A 149 -11.54 24.00 -13.95
CA LYS A 149 -10.30 24.73 -14.21
C LYS A 149 -10.45 26.21 -13.82
N ILE A 150 -9.55 26.71 -12.99
CA ILE A 150 -9.39 28.13 -12.64
C ILE A 150 -7.92 28.53 -12.73
N SER A 151 -7.67 29.84 -12.78
CA SER A 151 -6.38 30.40 -12.42
C SER A 151 -6.48 30.90 -10.99
N ASP A 152 -5.61 30.42 -10.10
CA ASP A 152 -5.53 30.98 -8.75
C ASP A 152 -4.93 32.40 -8.76
N LYS A 153 -4.89 33.03 -7.58
CA LYS A 153 -4.31 34.37 -7.37
C LYS A 153 -2.84 34.51 -7.84
N TRP A 154 -2.10 33.42 -7.95
CA TRP A 154 -0.71 33.40 -8.39
C TRP A 154 -0.54 33.10 -9.89
N GLY A 155 -1.65 32.99 -10.62
CA GLY A 155 -1.64 32.68 -12.06
C GLY A 155 -1.48 31.19 -12.36
N LEU A 156 -1.62 30.30 -11.36
CA LEU A 156 -1.49 28.86 -11.55
C LEU A 156 -2.81 28.29 -12.05
N ASN A 157 -2.74 27.53 -13.15
CA ASN A 157 -3.88 26.77 -13.64
C ASN A 157 -4.10 25.53 -12.77
N ILE A 158 -5.28 25.42 -12.16
CA ILE A 158 -5.66 24.36 -11.23
C ILE A 158 -7.05 23.85 -11.61
N GLY A 159 -7.28 22.56 -11.43
CA GLY A 159 -8.57 21.95 -11.76
C GLY A 159 -8.62 21.37 -13.17
N SER A 160 -9.23 20.20 -13.30
CA SER A 160 -9.44 19.50 -14.58
C SER A 160 -10.79 18.81 -14.70
N GLY A 161 -11.65 18.96 -13.69
CA GLY A 161 -12.99 18.38 -13.65
C GLY A 161 -14.09 19.39 -13.95
N ASN A 162 -15.31 19.06 -13.51
CA ASN A 162 -16.53 19.79 -13.85
C ASN A 162 -17.32 20.31 -12.64
N TRP A 163 -16.88 20.04 -11.42
CA TRP A 163 -17.52 20.56 -10.20
C TRP A 163 -17.14 22.01 -9.95
N ASN A 164 -18.11 22.78 -9.45
CA ASN A 164 -17.81 24.12 -8.95
C ASN A 164 -16.89 24.03 -7.74
N TRP A 165 -16.10 25.08 -7.52
CA TRP A 165 -15.27 25.19 -6.33
C TRP A 165 -16.14 25.31 -5.07
N PRO A 166 -15.71 24.71 -3.94
CA PRO A 166 -16.49 24.72 -2.70
C PRO A 166 -16.58 26.11 -2.06
N ILE A 167 -15.69 27.04 -2.44
CA ILE A 167 -15.75 28.46 -2.08
C ILE A 167 -15.75 29.31 -3.35
N SER A 168 -16.24 30.55 -3.24
CA SER A 168 -16.34 31.52 -4.35
C SER A 168 -15.43 32.72 -4.08
N GLY A 169 -15.25 33.61 -5.07
CA GLY A 169 -14.42 34.81 -4.92
C GLY A 169 -12.96 34.61 -5.37
N ASP A 170 -12.05 35.35 -4.76
CA ASP A 170 -10.62 35.32 -5.10
C ASP A 170 -9.95 34.14 -4.38
N ILE A 171 -9.96 32.97 -5.01
CA ILE A 171 -9.43 31.74 -4.44
C ILE A 171 -7.90 31.75 -4.49
N GLU A 172 -7.27 31.60 -3.33
CA GLU A 172 -5.84 31.41 -3.17
C GLU A 172 -5.59 30.01 -2.58
N ILE A 173 -4.82 29.19 -3.31
CA ILE A 173 -4.44 27.85 -2.86
C ILE A 173 -3.18 27.97 -2.00
N THR A 174 -3.30 27.63 -0.73
CA THR A 174 -2.19 27.68 0.23
C THR A 174 -1.42 26.36 0.25
N GLN A 175 -2.08 25.23 -0.02
CA GLN A 175 -1.45 23.91 -0.08
C GLN A 175 -2.23 22.95 -0.99
N ARG A 176 -1.51 22.22 -1.84
CA ARG A 176 -2.11 21.24 -2.77
C ARG A 176 -2.11 19.83 -2.18
N TYR A 177 -2.87 18.94 -2.80
CA TYR A 177 -2.86 17.51 -2.51
C TYR A 177 -1.46 16.91 -2.75
N GLY A 178 -1.08 15.92 -1.95
CA GLY A 178 0.15 15.16 -2.14
C GLY A 178 1.31 15.58 -1.23
N LYS A 179 2.53 15.21 -1.61
CA LYS A 179 3.74 15.61 -0.85
C LYS A 179 4.07 17.07 -1.12
N THR A 180 4.08 17.86 -0.06
CA THR A 180 4.39 19.30 -0.07
C THR A 180 5.47 19.59 0.99
N PRO A 181 6.15 20.75 0.95
CA PRO A 181 7.18 21.09 1.94
C PRO A 181 6.74 20.98 3.41
N TYR A 182 5.43 21.07 3.68
CA TYR A 182 4.85 21.01 5.02
C TYR A 182 4.16 19.67 5.32
N SER A 183 3.94 18.80 4.32
CA SER A 183 3.14 17.60 4.50
C SER A 183 3.80 16.53 5.36
N TYR A 184 5.11 16.60 5.60
CA TYR A 184 5.84 15.71 6.50
C TYR A 184 5.27 15.70 7.94
N ARG A 185 4.50 16.73 8.31
CA ARG A 185 3.83 16.83 9.62
C ARG A 185 2.55 15.98 9.72
N TYR A 186 1.97 15.57 8.58
CA TYR A 186 0.74 14.76 8.54
C TYR A 186 1.08 13.28 8.66
N ILE A 187 1.42 12.85 9.87
CA ILE A 187 1.83 11.47 10.14
C ILE A 187 0.69 10.48 9.81
N TYR A 188 -0.57 10.87 10.04
CA TYR A 188 -1.77 10.06 9.79
C TYR A 188 -1.95 9.63 8.32
N SER A 189 -1.39 10.39 7.38
CA SER A 189 -1.49 10.16 5.93
C SER A 189 -0.15 9.75 5.30
N GLY A 190 0.82 9.32 6.11
CA GLY A 190 2.16 8.97 5.65
C GLY A 190 2.96 10.18 5.12
N GLY A 191 2.67 11.38 5.64
CA GLY A 191 3.31 12.62 5.22
C GLY A 191 2.72 13.22 3.94
N THR A 192 1.46 12.93 3.63
CA THR A 192 0.77 13.37 2.40
C THR A 192 -0.34 14.34 2.77
N HIS A 193 -0.43 15.48 2.10
CA HIS A 193 -1.58 16.35 2.27
C HIS A 193 -2.80 15.71 1.57
N THR A 194 -3.86 15.42 2.33
CA THR A 194 -5.02 14.60 1.91
C THR A 194 -6.07 15.39 1.14
N GLY A 195 -5.92 16.71 1.07
CA GLY A 195 -6.86 17.61 0.43
C GLY A 195 -6.17 18.80 -0.24
N ILE A 196 -6.93 19.86 -0.42
CA ILE A 196 -6.45 21.15 -0.91
C ILE A 196 -6.85 22.19 0.13
N ASP A 197 -5.88 22.99 0.55
CA ASP A 197 -6.09 24.12 1.44
C ASP A 197 -6.25 25.38 0.62
N MET A 198 -7.30 26.12 0.93
CA MET A 198 -7.67 27.32 0.19
C MET A 198 -8.24 28.39 1.09
N VAL A 199 -7.97 29.63 0.72
CA VAL A 199 -8.56 30.83 1.33
C VAL A 199 -9.24 31.65 0.24
N SER A 200 -10.22 32.46 0.64
CA SER A 200 -10.91 33.40 -0.25
C SER A 200 -11.35 34.63 0.53
N ASN A 201 -11.72 35.68 -0.20
CA ASN A 201 -12.43 36.84 0.33
C ASN A 201 -13.91 36.56 0.66
N GLN A 202 -14.42 35.36 0.36
CA GLN A 202 -15.75 34.90 0.76
C GLN A 202 -15.67 33.64 1.62
N ASP A 203 -16.51 33.59 2.65
CA ASP A 203 -16.47 32.52 3.66
C ASP A 203 -17.53 31.43 3.45
N VAL A 204 -18.48 31.62 2.53
CA VAL A 204 -19.56 30.65 2.34
C VAL A 204 -19.04 29.42 1.61
N ILE A 205 -19.11 28.27 2.28
CA ILE A 205 -18.82 26.97 1.70
C ILE A 205 -20.10 26.44 1.06
N LYS A 206 -19.98 25.99 -0.19
CA LYS A 206 -21.07 25.44 -0.99
C LYS A 206 -20.83 23.97 -1.31
N ALA A 207 -21.90 23.20 -1.42
CA ALA A 207 -21.86 21.83 -1.91
C ALA A 207 -21.33 21.80 -3.35
N VAL A 208 -20.33 20.95 -3.61
CA VAL A 208 -19.72 20.81 -4.95
C VAL A 208 -20.56 19.96 -5.90
N ALA A 209 -21.38 19.06 -5.33
CA ALA A 209 -22.28 18.16 -6.04
C ALA A 209 -23.43 17.74 -5.12
N ASP A 210 -24.49 17.18 -5.72
CA ASP A 210 -25.66 16.65 -5.00
C ASP A 210 -25.27 15.51 -4.05
N GLY A 211 -25.93 15.42 -2.90
CA GLY A 211 -25.71 14.31 -1.97
C GLY A 211 -26.43 14.48 -0.65
N ILE A 212 -26.02 13.70 0.35
CA ILE A 212 -26.51 13.81 1.73
C ILE A 212 -25.43 14.45 2.59
N LEU A 213 -25.75 15.58 3.21
CA LEU A 213 -24.88 16.33 4.11
C LEU A 213 -24.90 15.73 5.52
N TYR A 214 -23.72 15.65 6.11
CA TYR A 214 -23.48 15.22 7.47
C TYR A 214 -22.57 16.20 8.20
N SER A 215 -22.78 16.31 9.51
CA SER A 215 -21.92 17.06 10.43
C SER A 215 -21.19 16.12 11.38
N SER A 216 -19.91 16.38 11.61
CA SER A 216 -19.09 15.67 12.58
C SER A 216 -18.20 16.64 13.32
N THR A 217 -18.00 16.40 14.61
CA THR A 217 -16.96 17.06 15.42
C THR A 217 -15.99 15.99 15.89
N GLN A 218 -14.71 16.19 15.59
CA GLN A 218 -13.64 15.27 15.96
C GLN A 218 -12.62 15.98 16.85
N LYS A 219 -12.00 15.23 17.76
CA LYS A 219 -10.87 15.74 18.53
C LYS A 219 -9.64 15.78 17.64
N CYS A 220 -8.94 16.91 17.68
CA CYS A 220 -7.68 17.11 16.99
C CYS A 220 -6.69 17.70 17.99
N GLY A 221 -5.86 16.83 18.58
CA GLY A 221 -5.11 17.15 19.79
C GLY A 221 -6.05 17.58 20.93
N SER A 222 -5.83 18.77 21.47
CA SER A 222 -6.69 19.36 22.51
C SER A 222 -7.91 20.12 21.96
N SER A 223 -8.03 20.24 20.65
CA SER A 223 -8.97 21.14 19.97
C SER A 223 -10.11 20.37 19.31
N ASP A 224 -11.27 21.00 19.15
CA ASP A 224 -12.38 20.44 18.37
C ASP A 224 -12.29 20.88 16.92
N LEU A 225 -12.23 19.89 16.02
CA LEU A 225 -12.29 20.06 14.58
C LEU A 225 -13.73 19.79 14.12
N LYS A 226 -14.37 20.81 13.57
CA LYS A 226 -15.69 20.66 12.95
C LYS A 226 -15.50 20.29 11.48
N ILE A 227 -16.34 19.37 11.03
CA ILE A 227 -16.28 18.78 9.70
C ILE A 227 -17.69 18.71 9.14
N LYS A 228 -17.87 19.19 7.92
CA LYS A 228 -18.99 18.77 7.07
C LYS A 228 -18.48 17.72 6.09
N TYR A 229 -19.31 16.76 5.76
CA TYR A 229 -19.06 15.91 4.61
C TYR A 229 -20.33 15.59 3.86
N ILE A 230 -20.20 15.40 2.54
CA ILE A 230 -21.32 15.03 1.68
C ILE A 230 -21.04 13.64 1.12
N ASP A 231 -22.00 12.75 1.29
CA ASP A 231 -22.03 11.46 0.59
C ASP A 231 -22.79 11.60 -0.73
N HIS A 232 -22.07 11.38 -1.83
CA HIS A 232 -22.59 11.47 -3.20
C HIS A 232 -23.06 10.11 -3.74
N GLY A 233 -22.94 9.04 -2.95
CA GLY A 233 -23.18 7.66 -3.36
C GLY A 233 -21.96 7.02 -4.04
N SER A 234 -22.05 5.70 -4.31
CA SER A 234 -21.00 4.92 -5.00
C SER A 234 -19.61 5.03 -4.36
N GLY A 235 -19.54 5.24 -3.03
CA GLY A 235 -18.29 5.39 -2.29
C GLY A 235 -17.61 6.75 -2.47
N LEU A 236 -18.21 7.70 -3.19
CA LEU A 236 -17.68 9.04 -3.40
C LEU A 236 -18.16 10.01 -2.33
N LYS A 237 -17.22 10.60 -1.59
CA LYS A 237 -17.50 11.56 -0.52
C LYS A 237 -16.61 12.78 -0.66
N THR A 238 -17.13 13.92 -0.21
CA THR A 238 -16.36 15.17 -0.08
C THR A 238 -16.34 15.62 1.37
N PHE A 239 -15.20 16.09 1.84
CA PHE A 239 -15.02 16.56 3.21
C PHE A 239 -14.60 18.03 3.22
N PHE A 240 -15.16 18.78 4.17
CA PHE A 240 -14.93 20.20 4.39
C PHE A 240 -14.51 20.35 5.85
N LEU A 241 -13.22 20.58 6.06
CA LEU A 241 -12.62 20.67 7.39
C LEU A 241 -12.43 22.15 7.79
N HIS A 242 -12.20 22.36 9.09
CA HIS A 242 -12.00 23.68 9.70
C HIS A 242 -13.23 24.61 9.63
N VAL A 243 -14.43 24.06 9.43
CA VAL A 243 -15.68 24.83 9.33
C VAL A 243 -16.09 25.45 10.69
N GLN A 244 -16.96 26.47 10.66
CA GLN A 244 -17.57 27.07 11.85
C GLN A 244 -18.78 26.30 12.39
#